data_AF-M0IY38-F1
#
_entry.id   AF-M0IY38-F1
#
_cell.length_a   1.000
_cell.length_b   1.000
_cell.length_c   1.000
_cell.angle_alpha   90.00
_cell.angle_beta   90.00
_cell.angle_gamma   90.00
#
_symmetry.space_group_name_H-M   'P 1'
#
loop_
_entity.id
_entity.type
_entity.pdbx_description
1 polymer ?
#
loop_
_entity_poly.entity_id
_entity_poly.type
_entity_poly.pdbx_seq_one_letter_code
_entity_poly.pdbx_strand_id
1 'polypeptide(L)'
;MGGGGEVVVSVKQDIRVDPHEAWIKERIPDVSDPGGEIQYIVKADIPFNVYFFTDREQFEQYDTYIKGREPDETPPGNPKFSQTAVQPEGSDIYRASTDDGGARESLDAPGPYFFAVDHSNYRMETRVEDYDDPLKAFVDLTVIRNKLPL
;
A
#
# COMPACT_ATOMS: atom_id res chain seq x y z
N MET A 1 -5.75 28.62 -4.75
CA MET A 1 -5.56 28.05 -6.09
C MET A 1 -5.43 26.54 -5.90
N GLY A 2 -6.53 25.80 -5.99
CA GLY A 2 -6.51 24.36 -5.83
C GLY A 2 -6.03 23.71 -7.13
N GLY A 3 -4.87 23.05 -7.09
CA GLY A 3 -4.34 22.30 -8.23
C GLY A 3 -5.36 21.26 -8.68
N GLY A 4 -5.83 21.39 -9.93
CA GLY A 4 -6.86 20.52 -10.50
C GLY A 4 -6.28 19.16 -10.85
N GLY A 5 -6.42 18.18 -9.96
CA GLY A 5 -6.18 16.76 -10.24
C GLY A 5 -7.46 15.98 -10.49
N GLU A 6 -7.40 14.91 -11.26
CA GLU A 6 -8.46 13.91 -11.44
C GLU A 6 -8.20 12.71 -10.53
N VAL A 7 -9.19 12.33 -9.72
CA VAL A 7 -9.11 11.08 -8.94
C VAL A 7 -9.32 9.90 -9.88
N VAL A 8 -8.29 9.09 -10.06
CA VAL A 8 -8.33 7.90 -10.94
C VAL A 8 -8.52 6.60 -10.17
N VAL A 9 -8.17 6.59 -8.88
CA VAL A 9 -8.48 5.48 -7.96
C VAL A 9 -8.95 6.07 -6.64
N SER A 10 -10.04 5.52 -6.11
CA SER A 10 -10.49 5.74 -4.74
C SER A 10 -10.91 4.40 -4.15
N VAL A 11 -10.32 4.03 -3.02
CA VAL A 11 -10.71 2.90 -2.19
C VAL A 11 -10.99 3.44 -0.81
N LYS A 12 -12.17 3.15 -0.29
CA LYS A 12 -12.55 3.49 1.08
C LYS A 12 -13.44 2.39 1.64
N GLN A 13 -12.83 1.42 2.30
CA GLN A 13 -13.53 0.22 2.76
C GLN A 13 -12.79 -0.48 3.90
N ASP A 14 -13.54 -1.26 4.65
CA ASP A 14 -12.99 -2.28 5.53
C ASP A 14 -12.65 -3.54 4.71
N ILE A 15 -11.47 -4.10 4.98
CA ILE A 15 -10.98 -5.35 4.41
C ILE A 15 -10.69 -6.36 5.51
N ARG A 16 -10.66 -7.63 5.12
CA ARG A 16 -10.17 -8.73 5.94
C ARG A 16 -9.06 -9.44 5.18
N VAL A 17 -7.95 -9.72 5.85
CA VAL A 17 -6.82 -10.48 5.31
C VAL A 17 -6.53 -11.61 6.29
N ASP A 18 -6.64 -12.86 5.83
CA ASP A 18 -6.33 -14.00 6.68
C ASP A 18 -4.79 -14.13 6.83
N PRO A 19 -4.29 -14.83 7.86
CA PRO A 19 -2.85 -15.04 8.03
C PRO A 19 -2.20 -15.64 6.79
N HIS A 20 -0.97 -15.21 6.48
CA HIS A 20 -0.22 -15.62 5.29
C HIS A 20 -0.77 -15.09 3.96
N GLU A 21 -1.73 -14.16 3.99
CA GLU A 21 -2.32 -13.54 2.80
C GLU A 21 -2.06 -12.02 2.74
N ALA A 22 -2.52 -11.42 1.63
CA ALA A 22 -2.54 -9.98 1.43
C ALA A 22 -3.79 -9.55 0.66
N TRP A 23 -4.30 -8.36 0.96
CA TRP A 23 -5.26 -7.68 0.10
C TRP A 23 -4.51 -6.79 -0.90
N ILE A 24 -4.80 -6.95 -2.19
CA ILE A 24 -4.05 -6.29 -3.26
C ILE A 24 -4.98 -5.47 -4.17
N LYS A 25 -4.58 -4.23 -4.46
CA LYS A 25 -5.14 -3.37 -5.50
C LYS A 25 -4.18 -3.31 -6.70
N GLU A 26 -4.43 -4.15 -7.70
CA GLU A 26 -3.56 -4.30 -8.89
C GLU A 26 -3.91 -3.36 -10.06
N ARG A 27 -5.10 -2.76 -10.05
CA ARG A 27 -5.61 -1.93 -11.17
C ARG A 27 -5.42 -0.44 -10.90
N ILE A 28 -4.22 -0.04 -10.49
CA ILE A 28 -3.90 1.37 -10.31
C ILE A 28 -3.19 1.86 -11.58
N PRO A 29 -3.81 2.77 -12.36
CA PRO A 29 -3.24 3.23 -13.62
C PRO A 29 -2.01 4.08 -13.36
N ASP A 30 -1.11 4.11 -14.34
CA ASP A 30 0.00 5.05 -14.38
C ASP A 30 -0.51 6.50 -14.39
N VAL A 31 0.05 7.33 -13.53
CA VAL A 31 -0.23 8.77 -13.40
C VAL A 31 1.02 9.63 -13.55
N SER A 32 2.19 9.04 -13.82
CA SER A 32 3.48 9.74 -13.89
C SER A 32 3.58 10.82 -14.97
N ASP A 33 2.75 10.75 -16.02
CA ASP A 33 2.62 11.77 -17.06
C ASP A 33 1.17 12.31 -17.07
N PRO A 34 0.92 13.59 -16.75
CA PRO A 34 1.88 14.68 -16.51
C PRO A 34 2.43 14.75 -15.07
N GLY A 35 2.21 13.71 -14.27
CA GLY A 35 2.53 13.65 -12.85
C GLY A 35 1.27 13.33 -12.05
N GLY A 36 1.46 12.75 -10.88
CA GLY A 36 0.34 12.33 -10.05
C GLY A 36 0.65 12.41 -8.57
N GLU A 37 -0.36 12.10 -7.78
CA GLU A 37 -0.28 12.10 -6.33
C GLU A 37 -0.90 10.82 -5.78
N ILE A 38 -0.37 10.35 -4.68
CA ILE A 38 -0.98 9.31 -3.85
C ILE A 38 -1.21 9.87 -2.45
N GLN A 39 -2.32 9.48 -1.85
CA GLN A 39 -2.56 9.63 -0.42
C GLN A 39 -3.15 8.32 0.07
N TYR A 40 -2.70 7.85 1.23
CA TYR A 40 -3.39 6.74 1.87
C TYR A 40 -3.28 6.77 3.38
N ILE A 41 -4.26 6.12 4.02
CA ILE A 41 -4.27 5.78 5.43
C ILE A 41 -4.83 4.36 5.55
N VAL A 42 -4.06 3.46 6.14
CA VAL A 42 -4.50 2.12 6.54
C VAL A 42 -4.43 2.02 8.05
N LYS A 43 -5.47 1.44 8.67
CA LYS A 43 -5.58 1.28 10.12
C LYS A 43 -6.05 -0.10 10.50
N ALA A 44 -5.47 -0.68 11.53
CA ALA A 44 -5.91 -1.94 12.14
C ALA A 44 -5.57 -1.99 13.62
N ASP A 45 -6.15 -2.93 14.35
CA ASP A 45 -5.89 -3.22 15.77
C ASP A 45 -4.66 -4.12 15.99
N ILE A 46 -4.14 -4.75 14.93
CA ILE A 46 -2.92 -5.57 14.96
C ILE A 46 -1.84 -5.00 14.02
N PRO A 47 -0.55 -5.35 14.20
CA PRO A 47 0.51 -4.95 13.27
C PRO A 47 0.29 -5.50 11.85
N PHE A 48 0.77 -4.75 10.84
CA PHE A 48 0.72 -5.14 9.43
C PHE A 48 1.74 -4.34 8.62
N ASN A 49 1.94 -4.71 7.34
CA ASN A 49 2.73 -3.92 6.40
C ASN A 49 1.86 -3.39 5.25
N VAL A 50 2.28 -2.26 4.68
CA VAL A 50 1.79 -1.77 3.39
C VAL A 50 2.94 -1.82 2.40
N TYR A 51 2.72 -2.43 1.24
CA TYR A 51 3.66 -2.40 0.14
C TYR A 51 3.07 -1.66 -1.05
N PHE A 52 3.87 -0.78 -1.65
CA PHE A 52 3.52 -0.08 -2.87
C PHE A 52 4.59 -0.34 -3.92
N PHE A 53 4.23 -0.96 -5.03
CA PHE A 53 5.16 -1.27 -6.12
C PHE A 53 4.88 -0.35 -7.31
N THR A 54 5.96 0.17 -7.89
CA THR A 54 5.94 0.92 -9.18
C THR A 54 6.59 0.12 -10.30
N ASP A 55 7.11 -1.07 -9.98
CA ASP A 55 7.76 -1.99 -10.90
C ASP A 55 7.00 -3.32 -10.88
N ARG A 56 6.65 -3.80 -12.07
CA ARG A 56 5.86 -5.02 -12.23
C ARG A 56 6.64 -6.28 -11.86
N GLU A 57 7.92 -6.35 -12.19
CA GLU A 57 8.76 -7.50 -11.87
C GLU A 57 8.91 -7.63 -10.35
N GLN A 58 9.11 -6.52 -9.65
CA GLN A 58 9.13 -6.52 -8.19
C GLN A 58 7.80 -6.96 -7.57
N PHE A 59 6.67 -6.49 -8.12
CA PHE A 59 5.36 -6.95 -7.68
C PHE A 59 5.15 -8.45 -7.95
N GLU A 60 5.62 -8.99 -9.07
CA GLU A 60 5.49 -10.41 -9.39
C GLU A 60 6.31 -11.31 -8.43
N GLN A 61 7.45 -10.82 -7.91
CA GLN A 61 8.18 -11.49 -6.83
C GLN A 61 7.38 -11.49 -5.52
N TYR A 62 6.78 -10.35 -5.14
CA TYR A 62 5.89 -10.26 -3.99
C TYR A 62 4.66 -11.20 -4.11
N ASP A 63 3.95 -11.14 -5.23
CA ASP A 63 2.79 -11.98 -5.52
C ASP A 63 3.15 -13.48 -5.54
N THR A 64 4.37 -13.84 -5.96
CA THR A 64 4.88 -15.20 -5.88
C THR A 64 4.96 -15.68 -4.44
N TYR A 65 5.50 -14.86 -3.53
CA TYR A 65 5.53 -15.15 -2.11
C TYR A 65 4.12 -15.31 -1.52
N ILE A 66 3.22 -14.36 -1.78
CA ILE A 66 1.83 -14.41 -1.28
C ILE A 66 1.09 -15.66 -1.75
N LYS A 67 1.41 -16.16 -2.94
CA LYS A 67 0.85 -17.43 -3.46
C LYS A 67 1.49 -18.69 -2.86
N GLY A 68 2.27 -18.55 -1.79
CA GLY A 68 2.91 -19.65 -1.08
C GLY A 68 4.06 -20.30 -1.86
N ARG A 69 4.68 -19.56 -2.79
CA ARG A 69 5.83 -20.02 -3.58
C ARG A 69 7.08 -19.25 -3.17
N GLU A 70 8.25 -19.81 -3.44
CA GLU A 70 9.53 -19.15 -3.17
C GLU A 70 9.87 -18.18 -4.32
N PRO A 71 9.95 -16.86 -4.07
CA PRO A 71 10.44 -15.91 -5.05
C PRO A 71 11.97 -15.92 -5.10
N ASP A 72 12.55 -15.41 -6.20
CA ASP A 72 14.01 -15.28 -6.32
C ASP A 72 14.55 -14.18 -5.39
N GLU A 73 13.75 -13.13 -5.19
CA GLU A 73 14.04 -11.99 -4.32
C GLU A 73 12.79 -11.56 -3.56
N THR A 74 12.99 -10.85 -2.45
CA THR A 74 11.89 -10.22 -1.70
C THR A 74 12.02 -8.69 -1.74
N PRO A 75 11.68 -8.02 -2.85
CA PRO A 75 11.79 -6.56 -2.97
C PRO A 75 10.96 -5.84 -1.89
N PRO A 76 11.47 -4.75 -1.28
CA PRO A 76 10.79 -3.99 -0.22
C PRO A 76 9.65 -3.09 -0.74
N GLY A 77 9.41 -3.06 -2.05
CA GLY A 77 8.55 -2.06 -2.68
C GLY A 77 9.20 -0.67 -2.75
N ASN A 78 8.39 0.33 -3.10
CA ASN A 78 8.80 1.72 -3.16
C ASN A 78 9.07 2.24 -1.74
N PRO A 79 10.28 2.69 -1.41
CA PRO A 79 10.66 3.04 -0.03
C PRO A 79 9.94 4.29 0.51
N LYS A 80 9.34 5.10 -0.36
CA LYS A 80 8.55 6.27 0.04
C LYS A 80 7.14 5.88 0.49
N PHE A 81 6.58 4.84 -0.12
CA PHE A 81 5.18 4.47 0.04
C PHE A 81 4.94 3.09 0.63
N SER A 82 5.99 2.29 0.81
CA SER A 82 5.94 1.01 1.52
C SER A 82 6.41 1.23 2.95
N GLN A 83 5.65 0.72 3.92
CA GLN A 83 5.99 0.88 5.33
C GLN A 83 5.34 -0.19 6.20
N THR A 84 6.02 -0.49 7.31
CA THR A 84 5.40 -1.18 8.45
C THR A 84 4.49 -0.22 9.20
N ALA A 85 3.31 -0.70 9.58
CA ALA A 85 2.37 0.10 10.37
C ALA A 85 2.94 0.37 11.78
N VAL A 86 2.85 1.62 12.22
CA VAL A 86 3.33 2.04 13.54
C VAL A 86 2.13 2.27 14.45
N GLN A 87 2.25 1.86 15.71
CA GLN A 87 1.30 2.20 16.76
C GLN A 87 1.73 3.52 17.42
N PRO A 88 0.98 4.63 17.25
CA PRO A 88 1.28 5.88 17.93
C PRO A 88 1.17 5.74 19.45
N GLU A 89 1.96 6.51 20.19
CA GLU A 89 1.91 6.54 21.66
C GLU A 89 0.50 6.89 22.15
N GLY A 90 -0.06 6.04 23.03
CA GLY A 90 -1.41 6.21 23.57
C GLY A 90 -2.56 5.81 22.62
N SER A 91 -2.27 5.15 21.50
CA SER A 91 -3.27 4.57 20.59
C SER A 91 -3.23 3.05 20.63
N ASP A 92 -4.40 2.41 20.53
CA ASP A 92 -4.51 0.95 20.33
C ASP A 92 -4.56 0.57 18.83
N ILE A 93 -4.28 1.53 17.93
CA ILE A 93 -4.44 1.36 16.49
C ILE A 93 -3.09 1.50 15.80
N TYR A 94 -2.72 0.46 15.05
CA TYR A 94 -1.61 0.48 14.11
C TYR A 94 -2.01 1.25 12.85
N ARG A 95 -1.08 2.05 12.33
CA ARG A 95 -1.32 2.92 11.20
C ARG A 95 -0.14 2.96 10.24
N ALA A 96 -0.44 2.81 8.96
CA ALA A 96 0.44 3.14 7.84
C ALA A 96 -0.22 4.25 7.02
N SER A 97 0.52 5.28 6.63
CA SER A 97 0.03 6.34 5.74
C SER A 97 1.12 6.99 4.91
N THR A 98 0.74 7.72 3.86
CA THR A 98 1.61 8.79 3.36
C THR A 98 1.99 9.79 4.47
N ASP A 99 3.03 10.59 4.23
CA ASP A 99 3.59 11.56 5.18
C ASP A 99 2.53 12.56 5.72
N ASP A 100 2.89 13.29 6.78
CA ASP A 100 2.04 14.33 7.40
C ASP A 100 0.62 13.85 7.75
N GLY A 101 0.51 12.58 8.19
CA GLY A 101 -0.77 12.04 8.61
C GLY A 101 -1.69 11.62 7.46
N GLY A 102 -1.12 11.26 6.30
CA GLY A 102 -1.89 10.83 5.13
C GLY A 102 -2.09 11.95 4.11
N ALA A 103 -1.16 12.90 4.06
CA ALA A 103 -1.18 13.99 3.09
C ALA A 103 -0.95 13.45 1.67
N ARG A 104 -1.24 14.31 0.69
CA ARG A 104 -0.93 14.01 -0.70
C ARG A 104 0.55 14.10 -0.94
N GLU A 105 1.07 13.10 -1.62
CA GLU A 105 2.47 13.00 -1.96
C GLU A 105 2.67 12.75 -3.44
N SER A 106 3.69 13.39 -4.01
CA SER A 106 4.04 13.24 -5.43
C SER A 106 4.39 11.79 -5.76
N LEU A 107 3.74 11.27 -6.80
CA LEU A 107 3.94 9.96 -7.42
C LEU A 107 4.42 10.17 -8.85
N ASP A 108 5.72 10.42 -9.00
CA ASP A 108 6.37 10.71 -10.29
C ASP A 108 6.98 9.47 -10.94
N ALA A 109 7.15 8.39 -10.18
CA ALA A 109 7.66 7.13 -10.71
C ALA A 109 6.66 6.55 -11.72
N PRO A 110 7.12 6.04 -12.89
CA PRO A 110 6.25 5.37 -13.84
C PRO A 110 5.65 4.11 -13.23
N GLY A 111 4.44 3.76 -13.68
CA GLY A 111 3.73 2.56 -13.25
C GLY A 111 3.99 1.35 -14.16
N PRO A 112 3.18 0.29 -14.07
CA PRO A 112 1.92 0.17 -13.31
C PRO A 112 2.14 0.18 -11.79
N TYR A 113 1.11 0.59 -11.04
CA TYR A 113 1.18 0.62 -9.58
C TYR A 113 0.38 -0.51 -8.94
N PHE A 114 0.91 -1.02 -7.83
CA PHE A 114 0.28 -2.06 -7.02
C PHE A 114 0.33 -1.65 -5.56
N PHE A 115 -0.80 -1.74 -4.86
CA PHE A 115 -0.89 -1.42 -3.44
C PHE A 115 -1.37 -2.65 -2.68
N ALA A 116 -0.63 -3.08 -1.67
CA ALA A 116 -0.94 -4.25 -0.87
C ALA A 116 -1.02 -3.89 0.62
N VAL A 117 -2.03 -4.44 1.30
CA VAL A 117 -2.09 -4.53 2.77
C VAL A 117 -1.76 -5.96 3.13
N ASP A 118 -0.63 -6.14 3.81
CA ASP A 118 0.05 -7.41 3.97
C ASP A 118 -0.05 -7.95 5.41
N HIS A 119 -0.41 -9.23 5.52
CA HIS A 119 -0.46 -10.00 6.76
C HIS A 119 0.23 -11.37 6.56
N SER A 120 1.40 -11.38 5.90
CA SER A 120 1.94 -12.60 5.29
C SER A 120 3.30 -13.12 5.79
N ASN A 121 3.95 -12.41 6.73
CA ASN A 121 5.39 -12.53 7.02
C ASN A 121 6.33 -12.15 5.88
N TYR A 122 5.86 -11.50 4.81
CA TYR A 122 6.77 -11.09 3.76
C TYR A 122 7.92 -10.25 4.35
N ARG A 123 9.17 -10.69 4.04
CA ARG A 123 10.43 -10.12 4.56
C ARG A 123 10.61 -10.17 6.08
N MET A 124 9.77 -10.90 6.82
CA MET A 124 9.80 -11.01 8.29
C MET A 124 9.70 -9.67 9.04
N GLU A 125 9.16 -8.64 8.39
CA GLU A 125 9.06 -7.28 8.95
C GLU A 125 7.94 -7.18 9.99
N THR A 126 6.86 -7.94 9.78
CA THR A 126 5.81 -8.20 10.79
C THR A 126 5.64 -9.71 10.91
N ARG A 127 5.73 -10.20 12.15
CA ARG A 127 5.56 -11.62 12.45
C ARG A 127 4.06 -11.96 12.51
N VAL A 128 3.68 -13.00 11.78
CA VAL A 128 2.33 -13.56 11.68
C VAL A 128 2.45 -15.08 11.86
N GLU A 129 1.65 -15.69 12.72
CA GLU A 129 1.62 -17.14 12.92
C GLU A 129 0.38 -17.76 12.27
N ASP A 130 0.43 -19.07 11.97
CA ASP A 130 -0.64 -19.78 11.23
C ASP A 130 -2.04 -19.64 11.88
N TYR A 131 -2.08 -19.46 13.20
CA TYR A 131 -3.31 -19.37 14.00
C TYR A 131 -3.58 -17.95 14.52
N ASP A 132 -2.85 -16.96 14.02
CA ASP A 132 -3.11 -15.56 14.38
C ASP A 132 -4.48 -15.12 13.90
N ASP A 133 -4.97 -14.06 14.54
CA ASP A 133 -6.22 -13.45 14.11
C ASP A 133 -6.07 -12.85 12.70
N PRO A 134 -7.11 -12.96 11.87
CA PRO A 134 -7.20 -12.24 10.60
C PRO A 134 -7.09 -10.74 10.82
N LEU A 135 -6.27 -10.09 10.00
CA LEU A 135 -6.17 -8.64 9.94
C LEU A 135 -7.50 -8.05 9.47
N LYS A 136 -8.08 -7.16 10.28
CA LYS A 136 -9.23 -6.32 9.91
C LYS A 136 -8.74 -4.89 9.77
N ALA A 137 -8.60 -4.44 8.53
CA ALA A 137 -8.04 -3.12 8.25
C ALA A 137 -9.06 -2.22 7.58
N PHE A 138 -9.08 -0.95 7.96
CA PHE A 138 -9.73 0.11 7.20
C PHE A 138 -8.71 0.71 6.23
N VAL A 139 -9.05 0.74 4.94
CA VAL A 139 -8.21 1.30 3.86
C VAL A 139 -8.88 2.54 3.29
N ASP A 140 -8.18 3.68 3.34
CA ASP A 140 -8.47 4.89 2.57
C ASP A 140 -7.29 5.15 1.63
N LEU A 141 -7.45 4.89 0.33
CA LEU A 141 -6.43 5.09 -0.70
C LEU A 141 -7.03 5.95 -1.80
N THR A 142 -6.32 7.02 -2.17
CA THR A 142 -6.66 7.85 -3.33
C THR A 142 -5.43 8.04 -4.19
N VAL A 143 -5.58 7.83 -5.50
CA VAL A 143 -4.56 8.15 -6.52
C VAL A 143 -5.14 9.19 -7.46
N ILE A 144 -4.35 10.23 -7.70
CA ILE A 144 -4.73 11.44 -8.41
C ILE A 144 -3.78 11.60 -9.59
N ARG A 145 -4.35 11.90 -10.76
CA ARG A 145 -3.60 12.33 -11.94
C ARG A 145 -3.67 13.85 -12.03
N ASN A 146 -2.53 14.51 -12.20
CA ASN A 146 -2.52 15.95 -12.43
C ASN A 146 -3.10 16.26 -13.81
N LYS A 147 -3.79 17.40 -13.93
CA LYS A 147 -4.18 17.93 -15.23
C LYS A 147 -3.13 18.92 -15.69
N LEU A 148 -2.71 18.80 -16.95
CA LEU A 148 -1.93 19.86 -17.57
C LEU A 148 -2.75 21.16 -17.54
N PRO A 149 -2.12 22.32 -17.29
CA PRO A 149 -2.76 23.60 -17.52
C PRO A 149 -3.20 23.67 -18.98
N LEU A 150 -4.45 24.09 -19.22
CA LEU A 150 -4.97 24.38 -20.55
C LEU A 150 -4.25 25.59 -21.18
#